data_AF-A0A1H3YSC0-F1
#
_entry.id   AF-A0A1H3YSC0-F1
#
_cell.length_a   1.000
_cell.length_b   1.000
_cell.length_c   1.000
_cell.angle_alpha   90.00
_cell.angle_beta   90.00
_cell.angle_gamma   90.00
#
_symmetry.space_group_name_H-M   'P 1'
#
loop_
_entity.id
_entity.type
_entity.pdbx_description
1 polymer ?
#
loop_
_entity_poly.entity_id
_entity_poly.type
_entity_poly.pdbx_seq_one_letter_code
_entity_poly.pdbx_strand_id
1 'polypeptide(L)'
;MSILKHPLFLTLSTLAIAIYLAKMGDVQLPQWVYFYFSDFLCMPVVLSACLASVRIAKKNNTIFIPLGAIIGLTVYYAMYFEWLLPQYNPRYTADIVDVALYILGAGLFYGFQKRLY
;
A
#
# COMPACT_ATOMS: atom_id res chain seq x y z
N MET A 1 -3.82 -11.22 -18.64
CA MET A 1 -4.44 -10.69 -17.41
C MET A 1 -3.88 -11.42 -16.17
N SER A 2 -2.59 -11.26 -15.87
CA SER A 2 -1.89 -12.12 -14.88
C SER A 2 -1.81 -11.50 -13.46
N ILE A 3 -1.67 -10.18 -13.34
CA ILE A 3 -1.33 -9.52 -12.06
C ILE A 3 -2.48 -9.53 -11.05
N LEU A 4 -3.70 -9.22 -11.49
CA LEU A 4 -4.89 -9.26 -10.62
C LEU A 4 -5.21 -10.68 -10.14
N LYS A 5 -4.71 -11.70 -10.84
CA LYS A 5 -4.81 -13.10 -10.44
C LYS A 5 -3.57 -13.60 -9.70
N HIS A 6 -2.54 -12.76 -9.57
CA HIS A 6 -1.29 -13.19 -8.96
C HIS A 6 -1.53 -13.41 -7.46
N PRO A 7 -1.13 -14.58 -6.92
CA PRO A 7 -1.45 -14.97 -5.56
C PRO A 7 -0.99 -13.92 -4.55
N LEU A 8 0.19 -13.33 -4.72
CA LEU A 8 0.71 -12.27 -3.83
C LEU A 8 -0.19 -11.02 -3.78
N PHE A 9 -0.71 -10.56 -4.91
CA PHE A 9 -1.60 -9.40 -4.95
C PHE A 9 -2.93 -9.72 -4.27
N LEU A 10 -3.47 -10.92 -4.54
CA LEU A 10 -4.70 -11.39 -3.91
C LEU A 10 -4.52 -11.58 -2.40
N THR A 11 -3.41 -12.16 -1.93
CA THR A 11 -3.16 -12.34 -0.50
C THR A 11 -3.01 -11.01 0.23
N LEU A 12 -2.27 -10.05 -0.36
CA LEU A 12 -2.12 -8.73 0.25
C LEU A 12 -3.44 -7.95 0.29
N SER A 13 -4.22 -8.02 -0.78
CA SER A 13 -5.51 -7.33 -0.87
C SER A 13 -6.56 -7.97 0.05
N THR A 14 -6.64 -9.31 0.09
CA THR A 14 -7.56 -10.02 0.99
C THR A 14 -7.20 -9.78 2.45
N LEU A 15 -5.91 -9.73 2.80
CA LEU A 15 -5.46 -9.40 4.14
C LEU A 15 -5.85 -7.96 4.53
N ALA A 16 -5.64 -6.98 3.64
CA ALA A 16 -6.07 -5.60 3.86
C ALA A 16 -7.59 -5.48 4.06
N ILE A 17 -8.38 -6.19 3.23
CA ILE A 17 -9.85 -6.22 3.35
C ILE A 17 -10.27 -6.89 4.66
N ALA A 18 -9.63 -7.99 5.05
CA ALA A 18 -9.95 -8.70 6.30
C ALA A 18 -9.69 -7.82 7.52
N ILE A 19 -8.57 -7.08 7.55
CA ILE A 19 -8.28 -6.12 8.63
C ILE A 19 -9.32 -5.01 8.64
N TYR A 20 -9.70 -4.47 7.48
CA TYR A 20 -10.70 -3.42 7.38
C TYR A 20 -12.08 -3.88 7.89
N LEU A 21 -12.52 -5.07 7.48
CA LEU A 21 -13.77 -5.67 7.97
C LEU A 21 -13.72 -5.95 9.47
N ALA A 22 -12.59 -6.42 10.00
CA ALA A 22 -12.40 -6.63 11.43
C ALA A 22 -12.46 -5.29 12.21
N LYS A 23 -11.87 -4.21 11.68
CA LYS A 23 -12.00 -2.86 12.25
C LYS A 23 -13.44 -2.36 12.23
N MET A 24 -14.20 -2.62 11.15
CA MET A 24 -15.62 -2.25 11.07
C MET A 24 -16.50 -3.07 12.02
N GLY A 25 -16.18 -4.34 12.23
CA GLY A 25 -16.90 -5.24 13.14
C GLY A 25 -16.54 -5.10 14.61
N ASP A 26 -15.74 -4.07 14.97
CA ASP A 26 -15.25 -3.80 16.32
C ASP A 26 -14.54 -5.02 16.97
N VAL A 27 -13.92 -5.85 16.13
CA VAL A 27 -13.17 -7.01 16.57
C VAL A 27 -11.89 -6.53 17.25
N GLN A 28 -11.61 -7.03 18.46
CA GLN A 28 -10.39 -6.70 19.19
C GLN A 28 -9.17 -7.26 18.45
N LEU A 29 -8.55 -6.40 17.64
CA LEU A 29 -7.28 -6.67 16.98
C LEU A 29 -6.12 -6.28 17.92
N PRO A 30 -4.98 -6.99 17.86
CA PRO A 30 -3.76 -6.54 18.53
C PRO A 30 -3.42 -5.10 18.10
N GLN A 31 -3.01 -4.25 19.05
CA GLN A 31 -2.75 -2.82 18.79
C GLN A 31 -1.81 -2.59 17.59
N TRP A 32 -0.75 -3.39 17.47
CA TRP A 32 0.19 -3.34 16.36
C TRP A 32 -0.48 -3.57 14.98
N VAL A 33 -1.44 -4.49 14.92
CA VAL A 33 -2.20 -4.78 13.69
C VAL A 33 -3.19 -3.65 13.39
N TYR A 34 -3.80 -3.13 14.45
CA TYR A 34 -4.78 -2.07 14.36
C TYR A 34 -4.16 -0.74 13.90
N PHE A 35 -2.96 -0.39 14.39
CA PHE A 35 -2.33 0.90 14.12
C PHE A 35 -1.28 0.89 13.00
N TYR A 36 -0.51 -0.18 12.82
CA TYR A 36 0.68 -0.15 11.94
C TYR A 36 0.58 -1.08 10.73
N PHE A 37 -0.14 -2.19 10.86
CA PHE A 37 -0.15 -3.21 9.82
C PHE A 37 -0.96 -2.79 8.58
N SER A 38 -1.96 -1.94 8.76
CA SER A 38 -2.65 -1.28 7.64
C SER A 38 -1.69 -0.44 6.78
N ASP A 39 -0.82 0.30 7.44
CA ASP A 39 0.03 1.32 6.83
C ASP A 39 1.20 0.68 6.10
N PHE A 40 1.73 -0.41 6.65
CA PHE A 40 2.66 -1.29 5.95
C PHE A 40 2.06 -1.91 4.67
N LEU A 41 0.80 -2.36 4.71
CA LEU A 41 0.13 -2.99 3.58
C LEU A 41 -0.36 -1.98 2.52
N CYS A 42 -0.50 -0.70 2.89
CA CYS A 42 -1.00 0.35 2.02
C CYS A 42 -0.18 0.47 0.72
N MET A 43 1.13 0.70 0.85
CA MET A 43 2.00 0.93 -0.31
C MET A 43 2.10 -0.28 -1.27
N PRO A 44 2.28 -1.54 -0.81
CA PRO A 44 2.23 -2.71 -1.66
C PRO A 44 0.94 -2.84 -2.47
N VAL A 45 -0.21 -2.57 -1.84
CA VAL A 45 -1.52 -2.68 -2.49
C VAL A 45 -1.73 -1.56 -3.50
N VAL A 46 -1.48 -0.31 -3.11
CA VAL A 46 -1.64 0.87 -3.99
C VAL A 46 -0.71 0.79 -5.20
N LEU A 47 0.59 0.52 -4.99
CA LEU A 47 1.57 0.43 -6.09
C LEU A 47 1.26 -0.73 -7.04
N SER A 48 0.79 -1.86 -6.52
CA SER A 48 0.34 -2.99 -7.36
C SER A 48 -0.90 -2.62 -8.18
N ALA A 49 -1.86 -1.91 -7.60
CA ALA A 49 -3.02 -1.41 -8.31
C ALA A 49 -2.62 -0.39 -9.41
N CYS A 50 -1.70 0.53 -9.11
CA CYS A 50 -1.15 1.44 -10.11
C CYS A 50 -0.45 0.69 -11.25
N LEU A 51 0.37 -0.31 -10.94
CA LEU A 51 1.05 -1.14 -11.94
C LEU A 51 0.05 -1.89 -12.82
N ALA A 52 -0.99 -2.49 -12.22
CA ALA A 52 -2.05 -3.16 -12.93
C ALA A 52 -2.77 -2.19 -13.89
N SER A 53 -3.14 -1.00 -13.42
CA SER A 53 -3.78 0.04 -14.22
C SER A 53 -2.91 0.47 -15.41
N VAL A 54 -1.62 0.71 -15.19
CA VAL A 54 -0.69 1.12 -16.27
C VAL A 54 -0.54 0.01 -17.31
N ARG A 55 -0.41 -1.25 -16.90
CA ARG A 55 -0.28 -2.39 -17.82
C ARG A 55 -1.56 -2.64 -18.61
N ILE A 56 -2.73 -2.43 -18.01
CA ILE A 56 -4.03 -2.49 -18.70
C ILE A 56 -4.14 -1.36 -19.73
N ALA A 57 -3.86 -0.11 -19.32
CA ALA A 57 -3.96 1.05 -20.18
C ALA A 57 -3.01 0.98 -21.39
N LYS A 58 -1.77 0.53 -21.17
CA LYS A 58 -0.77 0.38 -22.24
C LYS A 58 -0.80 -0.99 -22.94
N LYS A 59 -1.69 -1.91 -22.53
CA LYS A 59 -1.76 -3.32 -22.99
C LYS A 59 -0.40 -4.04 -23.00
N ASN A 60 0.50 -3.63 -22.12
CA ASN A 60 1.86 -4.14 -22.09
C ASN A 60 2.20 -4.64 -20.69
N ASN A 61 2.40 -5.95 -20.56
CA ASN A 61 2.70 -6.61 -19.28
C ASN A 61 4.16 -6.48 -18.86
N THR A 62 5.04 -5.97 -19.74
CA THR A 62 6.47 -5.84 -19.45
C THR A 62 6.84 -4.55 -18.73
N ILE A 63 5.86 -3.68 -18.49
CA ILE A 63 6.06 -2.40 -17.81
C ILE A 63 6.32 -2.65 -16.32
N PHE A 64 7.29 -1.92 -15.78
CA PHE A 64 7.58 -1.84 -14.35
C PHE A 64 7.43 -0.38 -13.89
N ILE A 65 7.14 -0.18 -12.62
CA ILE A 65 7.17 1.17 -12.06
C ILE A 65 8.63 1.52 -11.77
N PRO A 66 9.17 2.60 -12.37
CA PRO A 66 10.54 3.01 -12.09
C PRO A 66 10.67 3.41 -10.62
N LEU A 67 11.86 3.18 -10.04
CA LEU A 67 12.12 3.46 -8.63
C LEU A 67 11.78 4.90 -8.24
N GLY A 68 12.08 5.88 -9.12
CA GLY A 68 11.73 7.28 -8.88
C GLY A 68 10.22 7.53 -8.74
N ALA A 69 9.38 6.81 -9.48
CA ALA A 69 7.93 6.92 -9.34
C ALA A 69 7.42 6.24 -8.06
N ILE A 70 8.04 5.13 -7.65
CA ILE A 70 7.75 4.48 -6.36
C ILE A 70 8.08 5.45 -5.23
N ILE A 71 9.30 5.99 -5.18
CA ILE A 71 9.74 6.93 -4.15
C ILE A 71 8.84 8.18 -4.16
N GLY A 72 8.55 8.75 -5.34
CA GLY A 72 7.69 9.92 -5.46
C GLY A 72 6.30 9.67 -4.91
N LEU A 73 5.70 8.51 -5.19
CA LEU A 73 4.39 8.15 -4.64
C LEU A 73 4.45 7.92 -3.13
N THR A 74 5.49 7.25 -2.62
CA THR A 74 5.68 7.04 -1.17
C THR A 74 5.82 8.38 -0.43
N VAL A 75 6.62 9.30 -0.95
CA VAL A 75 6.81 10.63 -0.36
C VAL A 75 5.51 11.43 -0.43
N TYR A 76 4.78 11.36 -1.54
CA TYR A 76 3.46 11.97 -1.66
C TYR A 76 2.48 11.43 -0.62
N TYR A 77 2.39 10.11 -0.44
CA TYR A 77 1.55 9.48 0.57
C TYR A 77 1.95 9.89 1.98
N ALA A 78 3.24 9.84 2.32
CA ALA A 78 3.74 10.27 3.62
C ALA A 78 3.37 11.73 3.91
N MET A 79 3.59 12.66 2.98
CA MET A 79 3.18 14.06 3.18
C MET A 79 1.67 14.22 3.28
N TYR A 80 0.89 13.49 2.50
CA TYR A 80 -0.56 13.58 2.52
C TYR A 80 -1.17 13.06 3.84
N PHE A 81 -0.77 11.86 4.26
CA PHE A 81 -1.32 11.19 5.44
C PHE A 81 -0.74 11.73 6.75
N GLU A 82 0.55 12.06 6.80
CA GLU A 82 1.19 12.49 8.04
C GLU A 82 1.20 14.02 8.23
N TRP A 83 1.26 14.78 7.15
CA TRP A 83 1.38 16.24 7.27
C TRP A 83 0.09 16.98 6.93
N LEU A 84 -0.57 16.63 5.83
CA LEU A 84 -1.77 17.35 5.38
C LEU A 84 -3.00 16.96 6.21
N LEU A 85 -3.30 15.67 6.32
CA LEU A 85 -4.51 15.15 6.96
C LEU A 85 -4.70 15.57 8.44
N PRO A 86 -3.67 15.52 9.31
CA PRO A 86 -3.80 15.94 10.70
C PRO A 86 -4.19 17.41 10.88
N GLN A 87 -3.93 18.27 9.89
CA GLN A 87 -4.34 19.67 9.92
C GLN A 87 -5.84 19.86 9.69
N TYR A 88 -6.47 18.93 8.97
CA TYR A 88 -7.90 19.02 8.62
C TYR A 88 -8.78 18.11 9.46
N ASN A 89 -8.24 17.02 9.99
CA ASN A 89 -9.02 16.04 10.73
C ASN A 89 -8.24 15.53 11.95
N PRO A 90 -8.71 15.80 13.19
CA PRO A 90 -8.02 15.42 14.43
C PRO A 90 -7.97 13.90 14.65
N ARG A 91 -8.64 13.10 13.81
CA ARG A 91 -8.52 11.64 13.81
C ARG A 91 -7.12 11.16 13.41
N TYR A 92 -6.40 11.94 12.59
CA TYR A 92 -5.09 11.54 12.08
C TYR A 92 -4.00 12.17 12.94
N THR A 93 -3.03 11.34 13.33
CA THR A 93 -1.87 11.77 14.11
C THR A 93 -0.66 11.62 13.21
N ALA A 94 0.21 12.63 13.19
CA ALA A 94 1.48 12.52 12.50
C ALA A 94 2.39 11.53 13.25
N ASP A 95 2.67 10.38 12.66
CA ASP A 95 3.58 9.37 13.18
C ASP A 95 4.71 9.09 12.16
N ILE A 96 5.95 9.28 12.61
CA ILE A 96 7.13 8.98 11.79
C ILE A 96 7.26 7.46 11.55
N VAL A 97 6.71 6.64 12.46
CA VAL A 97 6.66 5.18 12.29
C VAL A 97 5.85 4.81 11.05
N ASP A 98 4.76 5.53 10.76
CA ASP A 98 3.91 5.28 9.58
C ASP A 98 4.68 5.59 8.28
N VAL A 99 5.49 6.65 8.28
CA VAL A 99 6.41 6.93 7.16
C VAL A 99 7.39 5.77 6.94
N ALA A 100 7.97 5.24 8.01
CA ALA A 100 8.88 4.09 7.90
C ALA A 100 8.15 2.85 7.36
N LEU A 101 6.89 2.61 7.77
CA LEU A 101 6.07 1.50 7.29
C LEU A 101 5.71 1.67 5.81
N TYR A 102 5.41 2.87 5.34
CA TYR A 102 5.21 3.15 3.92
C TYR A 102 6.48 2.85 3.11
N ILE A 103 7.65 3.24 3.61
CA ILE A 103 8.94 2.94 2.95
C ILE A 103 9.18 1.42 2.90
N LEU A 104 8.95 0.71 4.01
CA LEU A 104 9.09 -0.75 4.06
C LEU A 104 8.13 -1.46 3.11
N GLY A 105 6.87 -1.01 3.06
CA GLY A 105 5.87 -1.53 2.13
C GLY A 105 6.22 -1.26 0.66
N ALA A 106 6.71 -0.05 0.36
CA ALA A 106 7.19 0.31 -0.98
C ALA A 106 8.43 -0.52 -1.38
N GLY A 107 9.34 -0.79 -0.44
CA GLY A 107 10.49 -1.68 -0.63
C GLY A 107 10.07 -3.12 -0.91
N LEU A 108 9.07 -3.62 -0.18
CA LEU A 108 8.48 -4.93 -0.42
C LEU A 108 7.92 -5.01 -1.86
N PHE A 109 7.14 -4.00 -2.28
CA PHE A 109 6.68 -3.88 -3.67
C PHE A 109 7.81 -3.88 -4.70
N TYR A 110 8.85 -3.10 -4.46
CA TYR A 110 10.00 -3.03 -5.35
C TYR A 110 10.69 -4.40 -5.52
N GLY A 111 10.73 -5.23 -4.47
CA GLY A 111 11.25 -6.58 -4.53
C GLY A 111 10.37 -7.55 -5.33
N PHE A 112 9.05 -7.54 -5.10
CA PHE A 112 8.16 -8.51 -5.74
C PHE A 112 7.60 -8.07 -7.11
N GLN A 113 7.70 -6.80 -7.51
CA GLN A 113 7.21 -6.34 -8.83
C GLN A 113 7.85 -7.11 -10.00
N LYS A 114 9.08 -7.61 -9.83
CA LYS A 114 9.78 -8.44 -10.81
C LYS A 114 9.21 -9.86 -10.90
N ARG A 115 8.60 -10.35 -9.82
CA ARG A 115 7.93 -11.66 -9.74
C ARG A 115 6.47 -11.63 -10.23
N LEU A 116 5.87 -10.43 -10.34
CA LEU A 116 4.54 -10.21 -10.93
C LEU A 116 4.50 -10.29 -12.47
N TYR A 117 5.48 -10.97 -13.07
CA TYR A 117 5.60 -11.13 -14.52
C TYR A 117 4.78 -12.34 -14.98
#